data_AF-A0A0D8C7U4-F1
#
_entry.id   AF-A0A0D8C7U4-F1
#
_cell.length_a   1.000
_cell.length_b   1.000
_cell.length_c   1.000
_cell.angle_alpha   90.00
_cell.angle_beta   90.00
_cell.angle_gamma   90.00
#
_symmetry.space_group_name_H-M   'P 1'
#
loop_
_entity.id
_entity.type
_entity.pdbx_description
1 polymer ?
#
loop_
_entity_poly.entity_id
_entity_poly.type
_entity_poly.pdbx_seq_one_letter_code
_entity_poly.pdbx_strand_id
1 'polypeptide(L)'
;MSVDWKSVEHRIYTMCMIQNEDKVLLIKRPNHFGFPGYLAPGGKVEFPESIVEGAIREVKEETGLTVSNLIYKGLDEYVNPKENVRYMVC
;
A
#
# COMPACT_ATOMS: atom_id res chain seq x y z
N MET A 1 22.17 14.65 17.33
CA MET A 1 21.55 13.63 18.21
C MET A 1 21.26 12.42 17.36
N SER A 2 21.75 11.24 17.72
CA SER A 2 21.46 9.99 17.00
C SER A 2 20.04 9.54 17.36
N VAL A 3 19.17 9.40 16.36
CA VAL A 3 17.84 8.79 16.54
C VAL A 3 18.04 7.30 16.80
N ASP A 4 17.41 6.76 17.85
CA ASP A 4 17.35 5.30 18.04
C ASP A 4 16.41 4.71 16.99
N TRP A 5 16.99 4.16 15.92
CA TRP A 5 16.23 3.62 14.78
C TRP A 5 15.32 2.44 15.17
N LYS A 6 15.58 1.76 16.30
CA LYS A 6 14.71 0.67 16.79
C LYS A 6 13.39 1.19 17.34
N SER A 7 13.33 2.45 17.74
CA SER A 7 12.10 3.11 18.21
C SER A 7 11.19 3.59 17.09
N VAL A 8 11.68 3.58 15.84
CA VAL A 8 10.94 4.06 14.66
C VAL A 8 9.92 3.03 14.24
N GLU A 9 8.66 3.43 14.14
CA GLU A 9 7.61 2.59 13.57
C GLU A 9 7.79 2.50 12.05
N HIS A 10 7.81 1.28 11.51
CA HIS A 10 7.89 1.04 10.08
C HIS A 10 6.54 0.50 9.60
N ARG A 11 5.90 1.24 8.70
CA ARG A 11 4.62 0.84 8.10
C ARG A 11 4.83 0.53 6.63
N ILE A 12 4.57 -0.71 6.27
CA ILE A 12 4.71 -1.22 4.90
C ILE A 12 3.30 -1.39 4.33
N TYR A 13 3.09 -0.84 3.14
CA TYR A 13 1.84 -0.88 2.42
C TYR A 13 2.08 -1.33 0.98
N THR A 14 1.00 -1.75 0.32
CA THR A 14 0.98 -2.11 -1.09
C THR A 14 0.00 -1.22 -1.84
N MET A 15 0.26 -1.04 -3.13
CA MET A 15 -0.69 -0.42 -4.05
C MET A 15 -0.61 -1.13 -5.41
N CYS A 16 -1.70 -1.77 -5.81
CA CYS A 16 -1.73 -2.56 -7.03
C CYS A 16 -2.57 -1.87 -8.11
N MET A 17 -1.91 -1.27 -9.10
CA MET A 17 -2.59 -0.72 -10.26
C MET A 17 -3.08 -1.84 -11.19
N ILE A 18 -4.39 -1.96 -11.32
CA ILE A 18 -5.02 -2.90 -12.26
C ILE A 18 -5.43 -2.11 -13.50
N GLN A 19 -4.76 -2.42 -14.61
CA GLN A 19 -4.98 -1.76 -15.90
C GLN A 19 -5.52 -2.77 -16.93
N ASN A 20 -6.56 -2.36 -17.65
CA ASN A 20 -7.04 -3.06 -18.83
C ASN A 20 -7.12 -2.06 -19.98
N GLU A 21 -6.21 -2.20 -20.95
CA GLU A 21 -6.01 -1.23 -22.05
C GLU A 21 -5.82 0.20 -21.48
N ASP A 22 -6.67 1.15 -21.86
CA ASP A 22 -6.62 2.55 -21.43
C ASP A 22 -7.39 2.82 -20.12
N LYS A 23 -7.88 1.77 -19.45
CA LYS A 23 -8.69 1.89 -18.24
C LYS A 23 -7.92 1.41 -17.02
N VAL A 24 -8.04 2.15 -15.92
CA VAL A 24 -7.49 1.79 -14.61
C VAL A 24 -8.62 1.60 -13.61
N LEU A 25 -8.59 0.50 -12.87
CA LEU A 25 -9.52 0.26 -11.78
C LEU A 25 -9.08 1.06 -10.54
N LEU A 26 -10.03 1.82 -9.97
CA LEU A 26 -9.81 2.61 -8.76
C LEU A 26 -10.93 2.33 -7.75
N ILE A 27 -10.56 2.27 -6.48
CA ILE A 27 -11.45 2.23 -5.33
C ILE A 27 -11.82 3.65 -4.93
N LYS A 28 -13.11 3.89 -4.72
CA LYS A 28 -13.60 5.17 -4.15
C LYS A 28 -13.49 5.10 -2.63
N ARG A 29 -12.49 5.75 -2.07
CA ARG A 29 -12.23 5.69 -0.62
C ARG A 29 -13.22 6.58 0.16
N PRO A 30 -13.85 6.07 1.24
CA PRO A 30 -14.77 6.86 2.03
C PRO A 30 -14.10 8.09 2.67
N ASN A 31 -14.85 9.19 2.76
CA ASN A 31 -14.31 10.46 3.25
C ASN A 31 -13.82 10.44 4.71
N HIS A 32 -14.28 9.49 5.53
CA HIS A 32 -13.93 9.41 6.94
C HIS A 32 -12.51 8.87 7.21
N PHE A 33 -11.82 8.34 6.20
CA PHE A 33 -10.45 7.84 6.33
C PHE A 33 -9.37 8.92 6.18
N GLY A 34 -9.73 10.21 6.20
CA GLY A 34 -8.80 11.34 6.16
C GLY A 34 -8.14 11.61 4.80
N PHE A 35 -8.27 10.69 3.84
CA PHE A 35 -7.79 10.84 2.47
C PHE A 35 -8.88 10.40 1.47
N PRO A 36 -9.89 11.27 1.21
CA PRO A 36 -10.93 11.01 0.23
C PRO A 36 -10.35 11.02 -1.18
N GLY A 37 -10.77 10.10 -2.03
CA GLY A 37 -10.33 10.08 -3.42
C GLY A 37 -10.49 8.73 -4.10
N TYR A 38 -9.97 8.66 -5.32
CA TYR A 38 -9.84 7.43 -6.08
C TYR A 38 -8.40 6.93 -5.98
N LEU A 39 -8.22 5.69 -5.53
CA LEU A 39 -6.91 5.06 -5.34
C LEU A 39 -6.93 3.67 -5.96
N ALA A 40 -5.77 3.20 -6.41
CA ALA A 40 -5.62 1.79 -6.76
C ALA A 40 -5.79 0.94 -5.48
N PRO A 41 -6.29 -0.31 -5.60
CA PRO A 41 -6.48 -1.18 -4.46
C PRO A 41 -5.16 -1.49 -3.76
N GLY A 42 -5.20 -1.62 -2.45
CA GLY A 42 -4.00 -1.84 -1.65
C GLY A 42 -4.18 -1.48 -0.18
N GLY A 43 -3.24 -1.92 0.64
CA GLY A 43 -3.37 -1.81 2.08
C GLY A 43 -2.10 -2.16 2.81
N LYS A 44 -2.22 -2.42 4.11
CA LYS A 44 -1.06 -2.68 4.97
C LYS A 44 -0.57 -4.11 4.72
N VAL A 45 0.75 -4.31 4.67
CA VAL A 45 1.34 -5.65 4.70
C VAL A 45 1.27 -6.19 6.13
N GLU A 46 0.65 -7.34 6.30
CA GLU A 46 0.46 -8.00 7.59
C GLU A 46 1.49 -9.12 7.82
N PHE A 47 2.00 -9.27 9.04
CA PHE A 47 2.91 -10.39 9.35
C PHE A 47 2.11 -11.70 9.45
N PRO A 48 2.56 -12.84 8.89
CA PRO A 48 3.86 -13.09 8.26
C PRO A 48 3.86 -13.09 6.72
N GLU A 49 3.03 -12.28 6.07
CA GLU A 49 2.92 -12.24 4.61
C GLU A 49 4.06 -11.42 3.95
N SER A 50 4.39 -11.78 2.71
CA SER A 50 5.26 -10.98 1.84
C SER A 50 4.50 -9.82 1.22
N ILE A 51 5.22 -8.80 0.74
CA ILE A 51 4.62 -7.65 0.03
C ILE A 51 3.74 -8.10 -1.14
N VAL A 52 4.16 -9.13 -1.88
CA VAL A 52 3.39 -9.66 -3.02
C VAL A 52 2.11 -10.37 -2.55
N GLU A 53 2.19 -11.16 -1.48
CA GLU A 53 1.00 -11.82 -0.90
C GLU A 53 0.00 -10.80 -0.39
N GLY A 54 0.46 -9.76 0.31
CA GLY A 54 -0.39 -8.67 0.77
C GLY A 54 -1.05 -7.91 -0.38
N ALA A 55 -0.32 -7.62 -1.45
CA ALA A 55 -0.90 -6.98 -2.64
C ALA A 55 -2.00 -7.85 -3.29
N ILE A 56 -1.78 -9.16 -3.40
CA ILE A 56 -2.78 -10.10 -3.94
C ILE A 56 -4.00 -10.18 -3.02
N ARG A 57 -3.80 -10.25 -1.70
CA ARG A 57 -4.87 -10.28 -0.69
C ARG A 57 -5.72 -9.00 -0.74
N GLU A 58 -5.10 -7.84 -0.68
CA GLU A 58 -5.79 -6.54 -0.69
C GLU A 58 -6.61 -6.34 -1.98
N VAL A 59 -6.04 -6.70 -3.14
CA VAL A 59 -6.79 -6.69 -4.40
C VAL A 59 -8.02 -7.59 -4.31
N LYS A 60 -7.88 -8.80 -3.76
CA LYS A 60 -8.98 -9.73 -3.62
C LYS A 60 -10.07 -9.21 -2.68
N GLU A 61 -9.70 -8.63 -1.56
CA GLU A 61 -10.60 -8.09 -0.54
C GLU A 61 -11.37 -6.86 -1.04
N GLU A 62 -10.67 -5.92 -1.70
CA GLU A 62 -11.28 -4.65 -2.11
C GLU A 62 -12.02 -4.71 -3.46
N THR A 63 -11.66 -5.65 -4.35
CA THR A 63 -12.23 -5.72 -5.71
C THR A 63 -12.90 -7.05 -6.04
N GLY A 64 -12.64 -8.11 -5.27
CA GLY A 64 -13.06 -9.48 -5.60
C GLY A 64 -12.24 -10.16 -6.70
N LEU A 65 -11.30 -9.46 -7.35
CA LEU A 65 -10.46 -10.00 -8.42
C LEU A 65 -9.36 -10.91 -7.88
N THR A 66 -9.00 -11.93 -8.65
CA THR A 66 -7.83 -12.76 -8.39
C THR A 66 -6.74 -12.37 -9.38
N VAL A 67 -5.59 -11.94 -8.87
CA VAL A 67 -4.44 -11.48 -9.68
C VAL A 67 -3.21 -12.36 -9.45
N SER A 68 -2.32 -12.42 -10.42
CA SER A 68 -1.06 -13.15 -10.37
C SER A 68 -0.03 -12.50 -11.31
N ASN A 69 1.23 -12.92 -11.24
CA ASN A 69 2.34 -12.38 -12.06
C ASN A 69 2.46 -10.85 -11.99
N LEU A 70 2.39 -10.31 -10.77
CA LEU A 70 2.47 -8.87 -10.53
C LEU A 70 3.81 -8.32 -11.05
N ILE A 71 3.75 -7.17 -11.71
CA ILE A 71 4.93 -6.46 -12.21
C ILE A 71 5.28 -5.37 -11.21
N TYR A 72 6.47 -5.44 -10.62
CA TYR A 72 6.97 -4.39 -9.74
C TYR A 72 7.17 -3.08 -10.51
N LYS A 73 6.61 -1.98 -10.01
CA LYS A 73 6.65 -0.67 -10.68
C LYS A 73 7.55 0.34 -9.96
N GLY A 74 7.64 0.29 -8.64
CA GLY A 74 8.45 1.21 -7.86
C GLY A 74 8.18 1.14 -6.37
N LEU A 75 8.83 2.01 -5.62
CA LEU A 75 8.66 2.18 -4.18
C LEU A 75 8.47 3.68 -3.95
N ASP A 76 7.38 4.03 -3.27
CA ASP A 76 7.21 5.36 -2.69
C ASP A 76 7.54 5.30 -1.20
N GLU A 77 8.30 6.28 -0.71
CA GLU A 77 8.68 6.35 0.69
C GLU A 77 8.45 7.73 1.28
N TYR A 78 8.02 7.74 2.54
CA TYR A 78 7.84 8.96 3.30
C TYR A 78 8.30 8.78 4.74
N VAL A 79 9.07 9.76 5.24
CA VAL A 79 9.53 9.80 6.62
C VAL A 79 8.85 10.94 7.33
N ASN A 80 8.19 10.66 8.45
CA ASN A 80 7.66 11.67 9.36
C ASN A 80 8.48 11.72 10.65
N PRO A 81 9.47 12.64 10.76
CA PRO A 81 10.31 12.76 11.94
C PRO A 81 9.56 13.19 13.20
N LYS A 82 8.40 13.85 13.07
CA LYS A 82 7.61 14.32 14.24
C LYS A 82 6.88 13.18 14.94
N GLU A 83 6.38 12.24 14.15
CA GLU A 83 5.63 11.08 14.64
C GLU A 83 6.52 9.84 14.86
N ASN A 84 7.81 9.92 14.50
CA ASN A 84 8.76 8.80 14.54
C ASN A 84 8.30 7.59 13.69
N VAL A 85 7.74 7.86 12.50
CA VAL A 85 7.20 6.84 11.58
C VAL A 85 7.87 6.93 10.20
N ARG A 86 8.18 5.77 9.62
CA ARG A 86 8.53 5.60 8.21
C ARG A 86 7.43 4.82 7.47
N TYR A 87 7.03 5.32 6.32
CA TYR A 87 6.10 4.69 5.40
C TYR A 87 6.84 4.18 4.17
N MET A 88 6.48 2.99 3.73
CA MET A 88 6.89 2.39 2.47
C MET A 88 5.65 1.89 1.75
N VAL A 89 5.43 2.30 0.51
CA VAL A 89 4.32 1.85 -0.33
C VAL A 89 4.88 1.23 -1.61
N CYS A 90 4.59 -0.06 -1.80
CA CYS A 90 5.19 -0.91 -2.84
C CYS A 90 4.18 -1.32 -3.93
#